data_AF-A0A7R9R6K8-F1
#
_entry.id   AF-A0A7R9R6K8-F1
#
_cell.length_a   1.000
_cell.length_b   1.000
_cell.length_c   1.000
_cell.angle_alpha   90.00
_cell.angle_beta   90.00
_cell.angle_gamma   90.00
#
_symmetry.space_group_name_H-M   'P 1'
#
loop_
_entity.id
_entity.type
_entity.pdbx_description
1 polymer ?
#
loop_
_entity_poly.entity_id
_entity_poly.type
_entity_poly.pdbx_seq_one_letter_code
_entity_poly.pdbx_strand_id
1 'polypeptide(L)'
;MIERKLLTISLIVFIGITLMVTAAGAAIIEVVPLDQDIHEGDEFAVDVVVKPGGGEVFGVQYLLVFNMSVVRAETQVKGGFLTSDGNESEVVVNALNNTEGWVEYSETRINSTAGVTVNGTLATVTFTARGDKGALSYLNLSEVIMTDLSFSVINCTRVNGSVTIAENESPVANATVYDDFNNVGSKHLCKVYFDGSGSHDPDGEIASYTWSFGDGTYDTGVRCEHVYGSWNWNGSGYEPFHASLTVTDDGILPQVNTSYFDVVVYIAGDANGDGTVNIVDASIVGYEWGRSSSPPDTCWRDLPRGEWADRADLNNDHEVNILDMVIIGTRWKDTAW
;
A
#
# COMPACT_ATOMS: atom_id res chain seq x y z
N MET A 1 -102.65 -16.68 9.05
CA MET A 1 -101.21 -16.88 9.37
C MET A 1 -100.41 -16.14 8.32
N ILE A 2 -99.48 -15.29 8.77
CA ILE A 2 -98.73 -14.33 7.96
C ILE A 2 -97.51 -15.06 7.38
N GLU A 3 -97.41 -15.20 6.06
CA GLU A 3 -96.18 -15.67 5.40
C GLU A 3 -95.29 -14.49 5.01
N ARG A 4 -94.07 -14.49 5.56
CA ARG A 4 -93.04 -13.48 5.34
C ARG A 4 -92.34 -13.70 4.00
N LYS A 5 -92.29 -12.65 3.17
CA LYS A 5 -91.38 -12.54 2.03
C LYS A 5 -89.92 -12.54 2.51
N LEU A 6 -89.09 -13.47 2.00
CA LEU A 6 -87.63 -13.34 2.03
C LEU A 6 -87.16 -12.75 0.69
N LEU A 7 -86.53 -11.57 0.76
CA LEU A 7 -85.87 -10.90 -0.36
C LEU A 7 -84.39 -11.31 -0.33
N THR A 8 -83.92 -12.02 -1.35
CA THR A 8 -82.51 -12.42 -1.46
C THR A 8 -81.75 -11.35 -2.24
N ILE A 9 -80.90 -10.58 -1.57
CA ILE A 9 -80.01 -9.57 -2.18
C ILE A 9 -78.74 -10.29 -2.64
N SER A 10 -78.53 -10.37 -3.97
CA SER A 10 -77.26 -10.85 -4.54
C SER A 10 -76.25 -9.70 -4.59
N LEU A 11 -75.19 -9.81 -3.80
CA LEU A 11 -74.05 -8.89 -3.78
C LEU A 11 -73.05 -9.31 -4.86
N ILE A 12 -72.97 -8.56 -5.96
CA ILE A 12 -71.95 -8.75 -7.00
C ILE A 12 -70.68 -8.02 -6.54
N VAL A 13 -69.63 -8.78 -6.22
CA VAL A 13 -68.31 -8.25 -5.88
C VAL A 13 -67.53 -7.99 -7.17
N PHE A 14 -67.35 -6.72 -7.54
CA PHE A 14 -66.41 -6.29 -8.57
C PHE A 14 -65.00 -6.32 -7.98
N ILE A 15 -64.18 -7.29 -8.38
CA ILE A 15 -62.74 -7.30 -8.10
C ILE A 15 -62.09 -6.33 -9.10
N GLY A 16 -61.86 -5.10 -8.67
CA GLY A 16 -61.01 -4.16 -9.40
C GLY A 16 -59.57 -4.62 -9.33
N ILE A 17 -59.03 -5.14 -10.44
CA ILE A 17 -57.59 -5.34 -10.60
C ILE A 17 -56.98 -3.94 -10.76
N THR A 18 -56.46 -3.39 -9.67
CA THR A 18 -55.66 -2.15 -9.71
C THR A 18 -54.32 -2.49 -10.34
N LEU A 19 -54.16 -2.17 -11.63
CA LEU A 19 -52.88 -2.23 -12.32
C LEU A 19 -51.95 -1.18 -11.67
N MET A 20 -51.01 -1.62 -10.83
CA MET A 20 -49.97 -0.73 -10.33
C MET A 20 -49.01 -0.45 -11.48
N VAL A 21 -49.19 0.68 -12.15
CA VAL A 21 -48.18 1.22 -13.05
C VAL A 21 -47.11 1.86 -12.15
N THR A 22 -46.03 1.14 -11.90
CA THR A 22 -44.82 1.74 -11.33
C THR A 22 -44.28 2.74 -12.35
N ALA A 23 -44.17 4.01 -11.96
CA ALA A 23 -43.54 5.01 -12.80
C ALA A 23 -42.10 4.58 -13.10
N ALA A 24 -41.75 4.47 -14.39
CA ALA A 24 -40.38 4.24 -14.82
C ALA A 24 -39.50 5.38 -14.27
N GLY A 25 -38.38 5.03 -13.66
CA GLY A 25 -37.31 5.96 -13.34
C GLY A 25 -36.63 6.49 -14.62
N ALA A 26 -35.84 7.56 -14.49
CA ALA A 26 -35.05 8.07 -15.61
C ALA A 26 -33.91 7.11 -15.95
N ALA A 27 -33.59 6.98 -17.24
CA ALA A 27 -32.42 6.20 -17.67
C ALA A 27 -31.13 6.91 -17.23
N ILE A 28 -30.12 6.14 -16.85
CA ILE A 28 -28.81 6.64 -16.41
C ILE A 28 -27.71 5.90 -17.17
N ILE A 29 -26.67 6.63 -17.56
CA ILE A 29 -25.38 6.06 -17.92
C ILE A 29 -24.34 6.60 -16.92
N GLU A 30 -23.52 5.72 -16.37
CA GLU A 30 -22.58 6.08 -15.31
C GLU A 30 -21.23 5.38 -15.47
N VAL A 31 -20.18 6.03 -14.98
CA VAL A 31 -18.86 5.41 -14.80
C VAL A 31 -18.80 4.78 -13.41
N VAL A 32 -18.32 3.54 -13.32
CA VAL A 32 -18.21 2.78 -12.07
C VAL A 32 -16.82 2.14 -11.96
N PRO A 33 -16.11 2.27 -10.83
CA PRO A 33 -16.44 3.13 -9.70
C PRO A 33 -16.44 4.63 -10.08
N LEU A 34 -17.14 5.42 -9.27
CA LEU A 34 -17.36 6.86 -9.47
C LEU A 34 -16.08 7.67 -9.21
N ASP A 35 -15.29 7.25 -8.23
CA ASP A 35 -14.04 7.87 -7.81
C ASP A 35 -13.04 6.77 -7.47
N GLN A 36 -11.78 7.00 -7.82
CA GLN A 36 -10.65 6.13 -7.51
C GLN A 36 -9.43 6.96 -7.17
N ASP A 37 -8.74 6.56 -6.11
CA ASP A 37 -7.38 6.98 -5.81
C ASP A 37 -6.44 5.85 -6.22
N ILE A 38 -5.48 6.15 -7.10
CA ILE A 38 -4.56 5.16 -7.68
C ILE A 38 -3.13 5.68 -7.59
N HIS A 39 -2.15 4.78 -7.58
CA HIS A 39 -0.74 5.16 -7.60
C HIS A 39 -0.24 5.33 -9.03
N GLU A 40 0.87 6.05 -9.19
CA GLU A 40 1.50 6.21 -10.49
C GLU A 40 1.90 4.84 -11.07
N GLY A 41 1.61 4.61 -12.35
CA GLY A 41 1.90 3.33 -13.01
C GLY A 41 0.87 2.23 -12.81
N ASP A 42 -0.08 2.37 -11.86
CA ASP A 42 -1.15 1.38 -11.66
C ASP A 42 -2.01 1.20 -12.91
N GLU A 43 -2.37 -0.04 -13.20
CA GLU A 43 -3.45 -0.38 -14.13
C GLU A 43 -4.78 -0.50 -13.35
N PHE A 44 -5.81 0.18 -13.83
CA PHE A 44 -7.14 0.16 -13.22
C PHE A 44 -8.23 0.12 -14.28
N ALA A 45 -9.44 -0.27 -13.90
CA ALA A 45 -10.57 -0.38 -14.80
C ALA A 45 -11.76 0.45 -14.33
N VAL A 46 -12.55 0.92 -15.30
CA VAL A 46 -13.87 1.49 -15.07
C VAL A 46 -14.88 0.86 -16.01
N ASP A 47 -16.05 0.57 -15.47
CA ASP A 47 -17.21 0.11 -16.19
C ASP A 47 -18.07 1.31 -16.60
N VAL A 48 -18.50 1.34 -17.85
CA VAL A 48 -19.61 2.19 -18.29
C VAL A 48 -20.90 1.39 -18.12
N VAL A 49 -21.69 1.74 -17.11
CA VAL A 49 -22.90 1.03 -16.72
C VAL A 49 -24.13 1.78 -17.23
N VAL A 50 -25.07 1.03 -17.79
CA VAL A 50 -26.36 1.55 -18.24
C VAL A 50 -27.47 1.06 -17.33
N LYS A 51 -28.32 1.98 -16.87
CA LYS A 51 -29.51 1.72 -16.08
C LYS A 51 -30.73 2.22 -16.84
N PRO A 52 -31.55 1.32 -17.43
CA PRO A 52 -32.68 1.72 -18.29
C PRO A 52 -33.82 2.48 -17.59
N GLY A 53 -33.87 2.49 -16.25
CA GLY A 53 -34.91 3.18 -15.49
C GLY A 53 -36.31 2.54 -15.64
N GLY A 54 -36.42 1.33 -16.19
CA GLY A 54 -37.71 0.71 -16.50
C GLY A 54 -38.22 0.99 -17.92
N GLY A 55 -37.48 1.76 -18.73
CA GLY A 55 -37.60 1.75 -20.18
C GLY A 55 -36.79 0.62 -20.82
N GLU A 56 -36.92 0.45 -22.13
CA GLU A 56 -36.15 -0.50 -22.94
C GLU A 56 -35.03 0.23 -23.69
N VAL A 57 -33.80 -0.27 -23.61
CA VAL A 57 -32.63 0.25 -24.35
C VAL A 57 -32.22 -0.73 -25.44
N PHE A 58 -32.14 -0.26 -26.67
CA PHE A 58 -31.82 -1.07 -27.85
C PHE A 58 -30.43 -0.78 -28.42
N GLY A 59 -29.93 0.44 -28.27
CA GLY A 59 -28.59 0.83 -28.70
C GLY A 59 -28.04 1.94 -27.82
N VAL A 60 -26.73 1.98 -27.67
CA VAL A 60 -26.02 2.96 -26.85
C VAL A 60 -24.75 3.41 -27.55
N GLN A 61 -24.48 4.71 -27.49
CA GLN A 61 -23.23 5.35 -27.89
C GLN A 61 -22.75 6.26 -26.75
N TYR A 62 -21.43 6.35 -26.56
CA TYR A 62 -20.79 7.38 -25.74
C TYR A 62 -19.37 7.71 -26.24
N LEU A 63 -18.91 8.89 -25.84
CA LEU A 63 -17.52 9.31 -25.88
C LEU A 63 -17.07 9.63 -24.45
N LEU A 64 -16.12 8.85 -23.91
CA LEU A 64 -15.53 9.05 -22.59
C LEU A 64 -14.26 9.88 -22.73
N VAL A 65 -14.25 11.08 -22.16
CA VAL A 65 -13.13 12.04 -22.24
C VAL A 65 -12.37 12.07 -20.92
N PHE A 66 -11.04 12.04 -20.98
CA PHE A 66 -10.12 12.02 -19.86
C PHE A 66 -8.91 12.93 -20.08
N ASN A 67 -8.18 13.26 -19.01
CA ASN A 67 -6.94 14.03 -19.10
C ASN A 67 -5.77 13.10 -19.44
N MET A 68 -5.26 13.21 -20.66
CA MET A 68 -4.15 12.40 -21.17
C MET A 68 -2.81 12.59 -20.43
N SER A 69 -2.65 13.70 -19.70
CA SER A 69 -1.48 13.91 -18.84
C SER A 69 -1.59 13.15 -17.52
N VAL A 70 -2.76 12.58 -17.19
CA VAL A 70 -3.02 11.92 -15.90
C VAL A 70 -3.25 10.43 -16.08
N VAL A 71 -3.99 10.03 -17.11
CA VAL A 71 -4.26 8.61 -17.39
C VAL A 71 -4.17 8.33 -18.89
N ARG A 72 -3.87 7.08 -19.22
CA ARG A 72 -3.84 6.57 -20.59
C ARG A 72 -4.78 5.39 -20.72
N ALA A 73 -5.69 5.42 -21.68
CA ALA A 73 -6.55 4.29 -22.00
C ALA A 73 -5.73 3.19 -22.71
N GLU A 74 -5.81 1.96 -22.19
CA GLU A 74 -5.12 0.79 -22.74
C GLU A 74 -6.08 -0.04 -23.62
N THR A 75 -7.24 -0.38 -23.08
CA THR A 75 -8.23 -1.22 -23.76
C THR A 75 -9.65 -0.81 -23.44
N GLN A 76 -10.57 -1.11 -24.35
CA GLN A 76 -12.01 -1.07 -24.10
C GLN A 76 -12.65 -2.37 -24.58
N VAL A 77 -13.29 -3.07 -23.65
CA VAL A 77 -13.86 -4.40 -23.85
C VAL A 77 -15.37 -4.34 -23.73
N LYS A 78 -16.08 -4.98 -24.66
CA LYS A 78 -17.54 -5.11 -24.66
C LYS A 78 -18.03 -5.80 -23.38
N GLY A 79 -19.05 -5.21 -22.77
CA GLY A 79 -19.78 -5.76 -21.63
C GLY A 79 -21.01 -6.57 -22.03
N GLY A 80 -21.73 -7.06 -21.02
CA GLY A 80 -22.89 -7.94 -21.21
C GLY A 80 -24.25 -7.23 -21.34
N PHE A 81 -24.33 -5.91 -21.16
CA PHE A 81 -25.62 -5.20 -21.04
C PHE A 81 -26.59 -5.50 -22.18
N LEU A 82 -26.19 -5.26 -23.45
CA LEU A 82 -27.03 -5.48 -24.62
C LEU A 82 -27.17 -6.97 -25.02
N THR A 83 -26.54 -7.89 -24.30
CA THR A 83 -26.68 -9.35 -24.50
C THR A 83 -27.20 -10.07 -23.25
N SER A 84 -27.63 -9.32 -22.23
CA SER A 84 -27.97 -9.83 -20.90
C SER A 84 -29.15 -10.81 -20.88
N ASP A 85 -30.00 -10.76 -21.90
CA ASP A 85 -31.16 -11.63 -22.10
C ASP A 85 -30.91 -12.75 -23.14
N GLY A 86 -29.65 -12.94 -23.56
CA GLY A 86 -29.22 -13.98 -24.51
C GLY A 86 -29.37 -13.62 -25.98
N ASN A 87 -29.81 -12.39 -26.32
CA ASN A 87 -29.82 -11.91 -27.70
C ASN A 87 -28.43 -11.42 -28.15
N GLU A 88 -28.26 -11.28 -29.46
CA GLU A 88 -27.03 -10.80 -30.08
C GLU A 88 -26.96 -9.26 -30.13
N SER A 89 -25.75 -8.73 -30.18
CA SER A 89 -25.48 -7.31 -30.38
C SER A 89 -24.19 -7.09 -31.17
N GLU A 90 -24.14 -5.98 -31.90
CA GLU A 90 -23.04 -5.58 -32.77
C GLU A 90 -22.37 -4.32 -32.23
N VAL A 91 -21.04 -4.36 -32.11
CA VAL A 91 -20.23 -3.19 -31.73
C VAL A 91 -19.90 -2.43 -33.01
N VAL A 92 -20.45 -1.24 -33.14
CA VAL A 92 -20.32 -0.39 -34.34
C VAL A 92 -19.03 0.44 -34.28
N VAL A 93 -18.70 0.96 -33.09
CA VAL A 93 -17.45 1.69 -32.82
C VAL A 93 -16.85 1.19 -31.51
N ASN A 94 -15.54 0.94 -31.52
CA ASN A 94 -14.74 0.73 -30.32
C ASN A 94 -13.34 1.25 -30.60
N ALA A 95 -13.10 2.52 -30.25
CA ALA A 95 -11.88 3.23 -30.60
C ALA A 95 -11.35 4.01 -29.38
N LEU A 96 -10.04 4.21 -29.35
CA LEU A 96 -9.38 5.03 -28.33
C LEU A 96 -8.38 5.98 -29.01
N ASN A 97 -8.25 7.19 -28.48
CA ASN A 97 -7.26 8.16 -28.89
C ASN A 97 -6.61 8.83 -27.67
N ASN A 98 -5.46 8.31 -27.28
CA ASN A 98 -4.69 8.86 -26.15
C ASN A 98 -4.03 10.21 -26.46
N THR A 99 -3.96 10.65 -27.72
CA THR A 99 -3.41 11.96 -28.10
C THR A 99 -4.45 13.07 -27.92
N GLU A 100 -5.72 12.72 -27.95
CA GLU A 100 -6.85 13.65 -27.77
C GLU A 100 -7.61 13.40 -26.47
N GLY A 101 -7.28 12.34 -25.73
CA GLY A 101 -7.83 12.05 -24.40
C GLY A 101 -9.26 11.50 -24.43
N TRP A 102 -9.58 10.58 -25.35
CA TRP A 102 -10.92 10.00 -25.40
C TRP A 102 -10.97 8.51 -25.76
N VAL A 103 -12.06 7.87 -25.35
CA VAL A 103 -12.48 6.52 -25.75
C VAL A 103 -13.91 6.59 -26.29
N GLU A 104 -14.16 6.07 -27.48
CA GLU A 104 -15.47 6.07 -28.14
C GLU A 104 -16.02 4.65 -28.22
N TYR A 105 -17.30 4.48 -27.91
CA TYR A 105 -17.99 3.21 -28.00
C TYR A 105 -19.40 3.37 -28.56
N SER A 106 -19.81 2.46 -29.43
CA SER A 106 -21.22 2.31 -29.80
C SER A 106 -21.57 0.85 -30.06
N GLU A 107 -22.74 0.45 -29.58
CA GLU A 107 -23.24 -0.91 -29.70
C GLU A 107 -24.76 -0.90 -29.87
N THR A 108 -25.25 -1.80 -30.70
CA THR A 108 -26.69 -1.95 -30.95
C THR A 108 -27.09 -3.43 -30.94
N ARG A 109 -28.32 -3.72 -30.54
CA ARG A 109 -28.86 -5.07 -30.62
C ARG A 109 -29.13 -5.44 -32.07
N ILE A 110 -28.88 -6.70 -32.40
CA ILE A 110 -29.19 -7.26 -33.73
C ILE A 110 -30.13 -8.44 -33.56
N ASN A 111 -30.98 -8.66 -34.57
CA ASN A 111 -31.94 -9.78 -34.59
C ASN A 111 -32.87 -9.84 -33.36
N SER A 112 -33.06 -8.73 -32.63
CA SER A 112 -33.89 -8.64 -31.43
C SER A 112 -35.17 -7.85 -31.69
N THR A 113 -36.26 -8.26 -31.06
CA THR A 113 -37.57 -7.56 -31.08
C THR A 113 -37.91 -6.85 -29.78
N ALA A 114 -36.95 -6.76 -28.85
CA ALA A 114 -37.08 -6.07 -27.56
C ALA A 114 -35.76 -5.36 -27.21
N GLY A 115 -35.85 -4.30 -26.41
CA GLY A 115 -34.68 -3.70 -25.76
C GLY A 115 -34.43 -4.28 -24.36
N VAL A 116 -33.31 -3.90 -23.75
CA VAL A 116 -32.90 -4.33 -22.42
C VAL A 116 -33.48 -3.40 -21.36
N THR A 117 -34.06 -3.98 -20.31
CA THR A 117 -34.67 -3.26 -19.18
C THR A 117 -33.88 -3.39 -17.87
N VAL A 118 -32.91 -4.29 -17.83
CA VAL A 118 -32.11 -4.62 -16.64
C VAL A 118 -30.79 -3.86 -16.68
N ASN A 119 -30.35 -3.34 -15.55
CA ASN A 119 -29.06 -2.64 -15.46
C ASN A 119 -27.88 -3.57 -15.81
N GLY A 120 -26.83 -3.02 -16.40
CA GLY A 120 -25.61 -3.79 -16.64
C GLY A 120 -24.47 -2.98 -17.23
N THR A 121 -23.29 -3.58 -17.25
CA THR A 121 -22.07 -3.01 -17.85
C THR A 121 -22.16 -3.10 -19.38
N LEU A 122 -22.07 -1.95 -20.04
CA LEU A 122 -22.03 -1.82 -21.49
C LEU A 122 -20.63 -2.11 -22.03
N ALA A 123 -19.60 -1.55 -21.38
CA ALA A 123 -18.21 -1.77 -21.70
C ALA A 123 -17.33 -1.49 -20.48
N THR A 124 -16.15 -2.10 -20.45
CA THR A 124 -15.12 -1.87 -19.44
C THR A 124 -13.91 -1.25 -20.12
N VAL A 125 -13.41 -0.13 -19.59
CA VAL A 125 -12.22 0.57 -20.06
C VAL A 125 -11.11 0.37 -19.05
N THR A 126 -9.95 -0.09 -19.50
CA THR A 126 -8.74 -0.22 -18.69
C THR A 126 -7.81 0.96 -18.98
N PHE A 127 -7.26 1.54 -17.93
CA PHE A 127 -6.37 2.68 -17.95
C PHE A 127 -5.07 2.37 -17.20
N THR A 128 -4.01 3.08 -17.56
CA THR A 128 -2.76 3.17 -16.79
C THR A 128 -2.63 4.59 -16.22
N ALA A 129 -2.30 4.70 -14.94
CA ALA A 129 -1.97 5.97 -14.29
C ALA A 129 -0.63 6.54 -14.79
N ARG A 130 -0.59 7.83 -15.13
CA ARG A 130 0.60 8.51 -15.69
C ARG A 130 0.83 9.95 -15.20
N GLY A 131 -0.09 10.49 -14.41
CA GLY A 131 0.01 11.87 -13.93
C GLY A 131 0.92 12.00 -12.73
N ASP A 132 1.30 13.25 -12.45
CA ASP A 132 1.94 13.61 -11.19
C ASP A 132 1.03 13.25 -10.01
N LYS A 133 1.61 12.89 -8.86
CA LYS A 133 0.90 12.68 -7.60
C LYS A 133 0.02 13.91 -7.27
N GLY A 134 -1.23 13.66 -6.86
CA GLY A 134 -2.27 14.68 -6.68
C GLY A 134 -3.04 15.09 -7.95
N ALA A 135 -2.62 14.67 -9.14
CA ALA A 135 -3.30 15.04 -10.38
C ALA A 135 -4.67 14.36 -10.52
N LEU A 136 -5.64 15.12 -11.02
CA LEU A 136 -7.02 14.68 -11.18
C LEU A 136 -7.39 14.58 -12.67
N SER A 137 -7.99 13.46 -13.06
CA SER A 137 -8.69 13.30 -14.32
C SER A 137 -10.16 13.01 -14.08
N TYR A 138 -11.03 13.88 -14.60
CA TYR A 138 -12.43 13.52 -14.75
C TYR A 138 -12.60 12.53 -15.91
N LEU A 139 -13.47 11.55 -15.72
CA LEU A 139 -13.88 10.57 -16.73
C LEU A 139 -15.29 10.96 -17.20
N ASN A 140 -15.34 11.89 -18.14
CA ASN A 140 -16.57 12.58 -18.52
C ASN A 140 -17.27 11.86 -19.69
N LEU A 141 -18.52 11.47 -19.48
CA LEU A 141 -19.37 10.94 -20.53
C LEU A 141 -19.94 12.10 -21.37
N SER A 142 -19.60 12.09 -22.66
CA SER A 142 -20.05 13.04 -23.66
C SER A 142 -20.64 12.30 -24.86
N GLU A 143 -21.34 13.03 -25.74
CA GLU A 143 -21.97 12.47 -26.96
C GLU A 143 -22.85 11.23 -26.71
N VAL A 144 -23.43 11.13 -25.50
CA VAL A 144 -24.24 9.98 -25.12
C VAL A 144 -25.56 10.00 -25.89
N ILE A 145 -25.83 8.89 -26.57
CA ILE A 145 -27.13 8.60 -27.20
C ILE A 145 -27.55 7.21 -26.76
N MET A 146 -28.78 7.08 -26.28
CA MET A 146 -29.45 5.79 -26.07
C MET A 146 -30.72 5.77 -26.90
N THR A 147 -31.04 4.64 -27.51
CA THR A 147 -32.25 4.48 -28.32
C THR A 147 -33.13 3.37 -27.79
N ASP A 148 -34.45 3.52 -27.91
CA ASP A 148 -35.41 2.44 -27.68
C ASP A 148 -35.61 1.59 -28.96
N LEU A 149 -36.52 0.61 -28.89
CA LEU A 149 -36.89 -0.24 -30.03
C LEU A 149 -37.61 0.54 -31.16
N SER A 150 -38.17 1.71 -30.85
CA SER A 150 -38.78 2.62 -31.85
C SER A 150 -37.76 3.57 -32.46
N PHE A 151 -36.46 3.36 -32.18
CA PHE A 151 -35.33 4.19 -32.61
C PHE A 151 -35.42 5.64 -32.12
N SER A 152 -36.20 5.88 -31.06
CA SER A 152 -36.32 7.18 -30.43
C SER A 152 -35.22 7.36 -29.39
N VAL A 153 -34.67 8.57 -29.32
CA VAL A 153 -33.63 8.90 -28.33
C VAL A 153 -34.24 8.91 -26.93
N ILE A 154 -33.61 8.18 -26.03
CA ILE A 154 -33.94 8.12 -24.62
C ILE A 154 -33.18 9.23 -23.90
N ASN A 155 -33.90 10.13 -23.23
CA ASN A 155 -33.27 11.10 -22.35
C ASN A 155 -32.68 10.40 -21.14
N CYS A 156 -31.40 10.68 -20.86
CA CYS A 156 -30.69 10.05 -19.76
C CYS A 156 -29.88 11.04 -18.95
N THR A 157 -29.72 10.73 -17.67
CA THR A 157 -28.75 11.40 -16.80
C THR A 157 -27.38 10.75 -17.00
N ARG A 158 -26.34 11.59 -17.05
CA ARG A 158 -24.94 11.14 -17.14
C ARG A 158 -24.31 11.32 -15.76
N VAL A 159 -23.63 10.29 -15.29
CA VAL A 159 -22.89 10.31 -14.04
C VAL A 159 -21.42 10.04 -14.38
N ASN A 160 -20.62 11.10 -14.36
CA ASN A 160 -19.21 11.03 -14.72
C ASN A 160 -18.40 10.45 -13.56
N GLY A 161 -17.26 9.86 -13.87
CA GLY A 161 -16.31 9.41 -12.87
C GLY A 161 -15.16 10.39 -12.69
N SER A 162 -14.27 10.09 -11.75
CA SER A 162 -12.98 10.75 -11.60
C SER A 162 -11.93 9.76 -11.11
N VAL A 163 -10.68 10.08 -11.41
CA VAL A 163 -9.51 9.35 -10.91
C VAL A 163 -8.45 10.36 -10.48
N THR A 164 -7.95 10.19 -9.27
CA THR A 164 -6.88 11.00 -8.68
C THR A 164 -5.65 10.13 -8.55
N ILE A 165 -4.49 10.67 -8.94
CA ILE A 165 -3.21 10.06 -8.58
C ILE A 165 -2.98 10.37 -7.10
N ALA A 166 -2.78 9.35 -6.28
CA ALA A 166 -2.54 9.51 -4.85
C ALA A 166 -1.35 10.46 -4.60
N GLU A 167 -1.42 11.25 -3.53
CA GLU A 167 -0.31 12.09 -3.07
C GLU A 167 0.85 11.22 -2.58
N ASN A 168 2.08 11.74 -2.62
CA ASN A 168 3.24 11.00 -2.10
C ASN A 168 3.13 10.87 -0.57
N GLU A 169 3.20 9.66 -0.04
CA GLU A 169 3.36 9.47 1.41
C GLU A 169 4.84 9.48 1.78
N SER A 170 5.17 9.92 3.01
CA SER A 170 6.56 9.82 3.47
C SER A 170 6.85 8.36 3.80
N PRO A 171 8.04 7.83 3.45
CA PRO A 171 8.42 6.48 3.86
C PRO A 171 8.58 6.40 5.38
N VAL A 172 8.60 5.18 5.91
CA VAL A 172 8.81 4.93 7.34
C VAL A 172 10.18 4.28 7.54
N ALA A 173 11.12 5.02 8.14
CA ALA A 173 12.40 4.47 8.55
C ALA A 173 12.21 3.63 9.82
N ASN A 174 12.66 2.38 9.79
CA ASN A 174 12.62 1.49 10.94
C ASN A 174 13.90 0.65 10.98
N ALA A 175 14.88 1.15 11.73
CA ALA A 175 16.17 0.52 11.92
C ALA A 175 16.19 -0.41 13.12
N THR A 176 16.95 -1.49 12.99
CA THR A 176 17.29 -2.43 14.06
C THR A 176 18.81 -2.53 14.15
N VAL A 177 19.33 -2.54 15.38
CA VAL A 177 20.70 -2.95 15.71
C VAL A 177 20.59 -4.21 16.56
N TYR A 178 21.44 -5.20 16.28
CA TYR A 178 21.36 -6.50 16.96
C TYR A 178 22.09 -6.56 18.30
N ASP A 179 23.06 -5.66 18.50
CA ASP A 179 23.89 -5.56 19.71
C ASP A 179 23.71 -4.19 20.36
N ASP A 180 23.18 -4.17 21.59
CA ASP A 180 22.97 -2.90 22.32
C ASP A 180 24.29 -2.42 22.95
N PHE A 181 25.22 -3.34 23.22
CA PHE A 181 26.53 -3.05 23.80
C PHE A 181 27.65 -3.52 22.89
N ASN A 182 28.55 -2.60 22.54
CA ASN A 182 29.58 -2.84 21.55
C ASN A 182 30.96 -2.49 22.12
N ASN A 183 32.01 -2.96 21.47
CA ASN A 183 33.39 -2.70 21.87
C ASN A 183 34.17 -2.03 20.73
N VAL A 184 35.15 -1.21 21.09
CA VAL A 184 36.04 -0.59 20.10
C VAL A 184 36.79 -1.66 19.30
N GLY A 185 36.62 -1.64 17.99
CA GLY A 185 37.07 -2.69 17.08
C GLY A 185 38.52 -2.59 16.60
N SER A 186 39.30 -1.64 17.13
CA SER A 186 40.63 -1.29 16.59
C SER A 186 41.72 -2.32 16.87
N LYS A 187 41.56 -3.14 17.92
CA LYS A 187 42.51 -4.22 18.28
C LYS A 187 41.88 -5.61 18.26
N HIS A 188 40.64 -5.71 18.69
CA HIS A 188 39.84 -6.92 18.66
C HIS A 188 38.63 -6.58 17.80
N LEU A 189 38.37 -7.36 16.76
CA LEU A 189 37.27 -7.07 15.86
C LEU A 189 35.95 -7.23 16.63
N CYS A 190 35.13 -6.19 16.61
CA CYS A 190 33.77 -6.16 17.12
C CYS A 190 32.95 -5.50 16.01
N LYS A 191 32.13 -6.32 15.33
CA LYS A 191 31.29 -5.86 14.22
C LYS A 191 29.88 -5.63 14.72
N VAL A 192 29.36 -4.44 14.47
CA VAL A 192 27.98 -4.09 14.78
C VAL A 192 27.15 -4.27 13.50
N TYR A 193 26.06 -5.01 13.61
CA TYR A 193 25.18 -5.30 12.49
C TYR A 193 23.92 -4.41 12.54
N PHE A 194 23.63 -3.75 11.42
CA PHE A 194 22.49 -2.85 11.26
C PHE A 194 21.55 -3.39 10.19
N ASP A 195 20.24 -3.35 10.48
CA ASP A 195 19.19 -3.82 9.57
C ASP A 195 18.06 -2.78 9.45
N GLY A 196 17.85 -2.30 8.23
CA GLY A 196 16.79 -1.37 7.86
C GLY A 196 15.60 -2.04 7.19
N SER A 197 15.60 -3.37 7.05
CA SER A 197 14.54 -4.13 6.35
C SER A 197 13.15 -4.03 6.97
N GLY A 198 13.04 -3.50 8.20
CA GLY A 198 11.75 -3.15 8.80
C GLY A 198 11.13 -1.86 8.24
N SER A 199 11.86 -1.11 7.42
CA SER A 199 11.39 0.12 6.77
C SER A 199 10.48 -0.21 5.58
N HIS A 200 9.49 0.64 5.33
CA HIS A 200 8.58 0.50 4.20
C HIS A 200 8.10 1.86 3.70
N ASP A 201 7.56 1.88 2.50
CA ASP A 201 6.88 3.03 1.93
C ASP A 201 5.38 2.71 1.77
N PRO A 202 4.45 3.51 2.31
CA PRO A 202 3.02 3.19 2.27
C PRO A 202 2.42 3.11 0.86
N ASP A 203 2.97 3.86 -0.09
CA ASP A 203 2.42 4.07 -1.43
C ASP A 203 3.40 3.68 -2.57
N GLY A 204 4.51 3.01 -2.24
CA GLY A 204 5.58 2.72 -3.18
C GLY A 204 6.67 1.78 -2.65
N GLU A 205 7.89 1.94 -3.17
CA GLU A 205 9.09 1.24 -2.71
C GLU A 205 10.13 2.21 -2.15
N ILE A 206 10.96 1.73 -1.21
CA ILE A 206 12.11 2.50 -0.75
C ILE A 206 13.20 2.47 -1.82
N ALA A 207 13.50 3.62 -2.41
CA ALA A 207 14.56 3.79 -3.40
C ALA A 207 15.98 3.71 -2.81
N SER A 208 16.20 4.19 -1.58
CA SER A 208 17.54 4.13 -0.97
C SER A 208 17.56 4.12 0.56
N TYR A 209 18.63 3.55 1.10
CA TYR A 209 18.94 3.45 2.54
C TYR A 209 20.31 4.08 2.79
N THR A 210 20.38 5.07 3.69
CA THR A 210 21.60 5.74 4.10
C THR A 210 21.78 5.65 5.61
N TRP A 211 22.92 5.12 6.05
CA TRP A 211 23.29 4.99 7.45
C TRP A 211 24.31 6.05 7.82
N SER A 212 24.13 6.65 9.00
CA SER A 212 25.13 7.45 9.69
C SER A 212 25.38 6.80 11.03
N PHE A 213 26.62 6.40 11.33
CA PHE A 213 26.92 5.64 12.54
C PHE A 213 27.18 6.52 13.77
N GLY A 214 27.13 7.85 13.61
CA GLY A 214 27.35 8.82 14.69
C GLY A 214 28.82 9.12 15.00
N ASP A 215 29.76 8.37 14.42
CA ASP A 215 31.21 8.56 14.55
C ASP A 215 31.82 9.34 13.35
N GLY A 216 30.98 9.87 12.47
CA GLY A 216 31.37 10.58 11.25
C GLY A 216 31.56 9.67 10.02
N THR A 217 31.31 8.37 10.15
CA THR A 217 31.29 7.42 9.02
C THR A 217 29.85 7.09 8.59
N TYR A 218 29.72 6.61 7.35
CA TYR A 218 28.45 6.38 6.67
C TYR A 218 28.52 5.12 5.82
N ASP A 219 27.36 4.50 5.58
CA ASP A 219 27.21 3.42 4.61
C ASP A 219 25.82 3.48 3.94
N THR A 220 25.59 2.62 2.95
CA THR A 220 24.33 2.51 2.24
C THR A 220 23.89 1.06 2.09
N GLY A 221 22.59 0.84 1.89
CA GLY A 221 22.01 -0.49 1.71
C GLY A 221 21.08 -0.92 2.84
N VAL A 222 20.27 -1.94 2.59
CA VAL A 222 19.25 -2.43 3.53
C VAL A 222 19.88 -2.95 4.82
N ARG A 223 21.01 -3.64 4.72
CA ARG A 223 21.81 -4.14 5.83
C ARG A 223 23.26 -3.72 5.65
N CYS A 224 23.92 -3.36 6.74
CA CYS A 224 25.35 -3.04 6.75
C CYS A 224 26.02 -3.51 8.03
N GLU A 225 27.35 -3.55 7.99
CA GLU A 225 28.22 -3.87 9.11
C GLU A 225 29.11 -2.67 9.39
N HIS A 226 29.30 -2.32 10.66
CA HIS A 226 30.21 -1.25 11.05
C HIS A 226 31.15 -1.67 12.17
N VAL A 227 32.33 -1.04 12.22
CA VAL A 227 33.33 -1.25 13.27
C VAL A 227 33.72 0.11 13.83
N TYR A 228 33.33 0.37 15.07
CA TYR A 228 33.66 1.62 15.75
C TYR A 228 35.15 1.68 16.11
N GLY A 229 35.82 2.73 15.64
CA GLY A 229 37.25 2.96 15.88
C GLY A 229 37.58 3.65 17.22
N SER A 230 36.56 4.16 17.91
CA SER A 230 36.68 4.90 19.18
C SER A 230 35.49 4.65 20.10
N TRP A 231 35.64 5.07 21.36
CA TRP A 231 34.57 5.16 22.36
C TRP A 231 34.43 6.63 22.81
N ASN A 232 33.34 6.95 23.51
CA ASN A 232 33.10 8.29 24.05
C ASN A 232 32.96 8.24 25.58
N TRP A 233 34.03 8.58 26.31
CA TRP A 233 34.03 8.61 27.78
C TRP A 233 33.88 10.04 28.31
N ASN A 234 32.85 10.30 29.11
CA ASN A 234 32.58 11.65 29.65
C ASN A 234 33.19 11.91 31.03
N GLY A 235 33.96 10.96 31.58
CA GLY A 235 34.53 11.02 32.93
C GLY A 235 33.75 10.24 33.98
N SER A 236 32.50 9.87 33.70
CA SER A 236 31.61 9.10 34.61
C SER A 236 30.94 7.90 33.95
N GLY A 237 30.95 7.83 32.63
CA GLY A 237 30.40 6.73 31.85
C GLY A 237 30.63 6.93 30.36
N TYR A 238 30.16 5.95 29.58
CA TYR A 238 30.16 6.00 28.13
C TYR A 238 28.93 6.74 27.61
N GLU A 239 29.17 7.74 26.77
CA GLU A 239 28.14 8.39 25.96
C GLU A 239 27.95 7.60 24.66
N PRO A 240 26.71 7.39 24.19
CA PRO A 240 26.48 6.67 22.94
C PRO A 240 26.91 7.49 21.72
N PHE A 241 27.17 6.79 20.61
CA PHE A 241 27.11 7.38 19.29
C PHE A 241 25.63 7.48 18.86
N HIS A 242 25.21 8.65 18.38
CA HIS A 242 23.87 8.85 17.85
C HIS A 242 23.84 8.44 16.37
N ALA A 243 23.45 7.19 16.12
CA ALA A 243 23.34 6.65 14.79
C ALA A 243 21.94 6.90 14.20
N SER A 244 21.83 6.83 12.88
CA SER A 244 20.57 7.03 12.17
C SER A 244 20.49 6.26 10.86
N LEU A 245 19.29 5.83 10.52
CA LEU A 245 18.91 5.38 9.17
C LEU A 245 18.00 6.42 8.53
N THR A 246 18.41 6.93 7.37
CA THR A 246 17.55 7.72 6.48
C THR A 246 17.14 6.86 5.29
N VAL A 247 15.83 6.73 5.06
CA VAL A 247 15.27 6.10 3.87
C VAL A 247 14.68 7.16 2.95
N THR A 248 14.72 6.89 1.65
CA THR A 248 14.14 7.76 0.60
C THR A 248 13.20 6.93 -0.26
N ASP A 249 12.00 7.45 -0.52
CA ASP A 249 10.99 6.80 -1.38
C ASP A 249 11.34 6.90 -2.88
N ASP A 250 10.50 6.30 -3.71
CA ASP A 250 10.58 6.29 -5.17
C ASP A 250 9.79 7.42 -5.85
N GLY A 251 9.28 8.40 -5.09
CA GLY A 251 8.47 9.50 -5.62
C GLY A 251 9.25 10.46 -6.54
N ILE A 252 8.55 11.08 -7.52
CA ILE A 252 9.13 12.10 -8.43
C ILE A 252 9.79 13.26 -7.66
N LEU A 253 9.18 13.66 -6.54
CA LEU A 253 9.80 14.51 -5.51
C LEU A 253 10.03 13.62 -4.29
N PRO A 254 11.24 13.05 -4.14
CA PRO A 254 11.44 12.04 -3.13
C PRO A 254 11.26 12.61 -1.73
N GLN A 255 10.51 11.91 -0.87
CA GLN A 255 10.49 12.20 0.55
C GLN A 255 11.47 11.31 1.28
N VAL A 256 11.87 11.78 2.46
CA VAL A 256 12.80 11.09 3.32
C VAL A 256 12.23 10.98 4.72
N ASN A 257 12.57 9.90 5.39
CA ASN A 257 12.31 9.72 6.79
C ASN A 257 13.58 9.20 7.48
N THR A 258 13.80 9.66 8.71
CA THR A 258 14.99 9.28 9.46
C THR A 258 14.59 8.73 10.82
N SER A 259 15.10 7.55 11.14
CA SER A 259 15.07 6.97 12.48
C SER A 259 16.42 7.16 13.15
N TYR A 260 16.42 7.40 14.47
CA TYR A 260 17.61 7.58 15.28
C TYR A 260 17.64 6.54 16.39
N PHE A 261 18.83 6.09 16.74
CA PHE A 261 19.06 5.15 17.83
C PHE A 261 20.49 5.31 18.36
N ASP A 262 20.70 4.87 19.59
CA ASP A 262 21.97 5.02 20.29
C ASP A 262 22.78 3.73 20.18
N VAL A 263 24.09 3.88 19.94
CA VAL A 263 25.05 2.77 19.95
C VAL A 263 26.11 3.04 21.01
N VAL A 264 26.11 2.23 22.07
CA VAL A 264 27.09 2.35 23.15
C VAL A 264 28.33 1.52 22.82
N VAL A 265 29.50 2.15 22.86
CA VAL A 265 30.78 1.50 22.55
C VAL A 265 31.74 1.65 23.72
N TYR A 266 32.22 0.52 24.25
CA TYR A 266 33.17 0.44 25.35
C TYR A 266 34.62 0.31 24.87
N ILE A 267 35.58 0.55 25.77
CA ILE A 267 36.92 0.00 25.55
C ILE A 267 36.81 -1.52 25.55
N ALA A 268 37.56 -2.18 24.67
CA ALA A 268 37.54 -3.63 24.60
C ALA A 268 37.90 -4.25 25.97
N GLY A 269 37.01 -5.10 26.49
CA GLY A 269 37.18 -5.82 27.76
C GLY A 269 36.44 -5.24 28.96
N ASP A 270 35.82 -4.06 28.84
CA ASP A 270 35.06 -3.40 29.91
C ASP A 270 33.56 -3.80 29.84
N ALA A 271 33.29 -5.07 30.13
CA ALA A 271 31.96 -5.66 30.02
C ALA A 271 30.92 -4.99 30.94
N ASN A 272 31.34 -4.47 32.10
CA ASN A 272 30.42 -3.79 33.01
C ASN A 272 30.23 -2.29 32.67
N GLY A 273 31.06 -1.73 31.79
CA GLY A 273 31.01 -0.34 31.35
C GLY A 273 31.44 0.67 32.42
N ASP A 274 32.26 0.26 33.40
CA ASP A 274 32.74 1.13 34.49
C ASP A 274 33.98 1.95 34.13
N GLY A 275 34.50 1.77 32.93
CA GLY A 275 35.66 2.44 32.40
C GLY A 275 36.98 1.77 32.77
N THR A 276 36.99 0.60 33.41
CA THR A 276 38.20 -0.11 33.85
C THR A 276 38.10 -1.62 33.63
N VAL A 277 38.98 -2.18 32.79
CA VAL A 277 39.03 -3.63 32.59
C VAL A 277 39.63 -4.35 33.81
N ASN A 278 38.84 -5.15 34.51
CA ASN A 278 39.24 -5.82 35.74
C ASN A 278 38.49 -7.16 35.99
N ILE A 279 38.53 -7.64 37.23
CA ILE A 279 37.96 -8.94 37.60
C ILE A 279 36.43 -8.96 37.53
N VAL A 280 35.77 -7.81 37.64
CA VAL A 280 34.32 -7.71 37.51
C VAL A 280 33.91 -8.05 36.07
N ASP A 281 34.63 -7.55 35.07
CA ASP A 281 34.37 -7.86 33.66
C ASP A 281 34.56 -9.34 33.36
N ALA A 282 35.68 -9.92 33.83
CA ALA A 282 35.94 -11.35 33.67
C ALA A 282 34.86 -12.21 34.34
N SER A 283 34.29 -11.73 35.44
CA SER A 283 33.21 -12.43 36.13
C SER A 283 31.91 -12.41 35.33
N ILE A 284 31.63 -11.35 34.55
CA ILE A 284 30.46 -11.28 33.66
C ILE A 284 30.60 -12.31 32.53
N VAL A 285 31.74 -12.34 31.83
CA VAL A 285 32.00 -13.34 30.77
C VAL A 285 31.95 -14.76 31.34
N GLY A 286 32.54 -15.00 32.50
CA GLY A 286 32.48 -16.30 33.17
C GLY A 286 31.06 -16.69 33.60
N TYR A 287 30.21 -15.72 33.92
CA TYR A 287 28.83 -15.96 34.33
C TYR A 287 27.93 -16.35 33.13
N GLU A 288 28.10 -15.67 32.00
CA GLU A 288 27.28 -15.87 30.79
C GLU A 288 27.92 -16.89 29.82
N TRP A 289 28.93 -17.63 30.28
CA TRP A 289 29.71 -18.57 29.47
C TRP A 289 28.86 -19.61 28.73
N GLY A 290 29.12 -19.75 27.42
CA GLY A 290 28.45 -20.69 26.53
C GLY A 290 27.05 -20.28 26.10
N ARG A 291 26.63 -19.04 26.40
CA ARG A 291 25.42 -18.47 25.81
C ARG A 291 25.65 -18.09 24.36
N SER A 292 24.59 -18.18 23.58
CA SER A 292 24.59 -17.79 22.17
C SER A 292 23.28 -17.13 21.78
N SER A 293 23.33 -16.32 20.72
CA SER A 293 22.17 -15.80 20.00
C SER A 293 22.36 -16.01 18.50
N SER A 294 21.37 -15.66 17.68
CA SER A 294 21.42 -15.89 16.23
C SER A 294 20.56 -14.85 15.51
N PRO A 295 21.05 -13.62 15.30
CA PRO A 295 20.32 -12.63 14.52
C PRO A 295 20.13 -13.05 13.06
N PRO A 296 19.05 -12.62 12.38
CA PRO A 296 17.99 -11.75 12.89
C PRO A 296 16.96 -12.47 13.78
N ASP A 297 17.02 -13.81 13.87
CA ASP A 297 15.98 -14.64 14.49
C ASP A 297 15.92 -14.47 16.02
N THR A 298 17.07 -14.26 16.67
CA THR A 298 17.16 -14.00 18.11
C THR A 298 18.25 -12.98 18.40
N CYS A 299 17.88 -11.84 19.00
CA CYS A 299 18.82 -10.84 19.51
C CYS A 299 19.07 -11.06 20.99
N TRP A 300 20.19 -10.57 21.53
CA TRP A 300 20.46 -10.67 22.96
C TRP A 300 19.33 -10.08 23.80
N ARG A 301 18.87 -8.86 23.50
CA ARG A 301 17.79 -8.16 24.21
C ARG A 301 16.49 -8.97 24.37
N ASP A 302 16.19 -9.86 23.44
CA ASP A 302 14.95 -10.65 23.45
C ASP A 302 15.05 -11.89 24.36
N LEU A 303 16.27 -12.26 24.77
CA LEU A 303 16.53 -13.41 25.62
C LEU A 303 16.41 -13.04 27.10
N PRO A 304 15.97 -13.97 27.98
CA PRO A 304 16.04 -13.77 29.41
C PRO A 304 17.47 -13.42 29.84
N ARG A 305 17.62 -12.28 30.52
CA ARG A 305 18.94 -11.74 30.90
C ARG A 305 19.89 -11.53 29.72
N GLY A 306 19.33 -11.18 28.58
CA GLY A 306 20.06 -10.86 27.35
C GLY A 306 21.15 -9.84 27.52
N GLU A 307 20.85 -8.77 28.26
CA GLU A 307 21.76 -7.63 28.47
C GLU A 307 23.15 -8.04 28.96
N TRP A 308 23.24 -9.00 29.90
CA TRP A 308 24.53 -9.45 30.42
C TRP A 308 25.28 -10.34 29.43
N ALA A 309 24.57 -11.09 28.60
CA ALA A 309 25.19 -11.89 27.55
C ALA A 309 25.71 -11.00 26.41
N ASP A 310 24.95 -9.98 26.04
CA ASP A 310 25.36 -8.93 25.09
C ASP A 310 26.66 -8.26 25.54
N ARG A 311 26.69 -7.81 26.80
CA ARG A 311 27.90 -7.24 27.43
C ARG A 311 29.08 -8.21 27.53
N ALA A 312 28.81 -9.51 27.62
CA ALA A 312 29.83 -10.55 27.74
C ALA A 312 30.42 -10.99 26.40
N ASP A 313 29.68 -10.79 25.31
CA ASP A 313 30.06 -11.04 23.93
C ASP A 313 30.89 -9.84 23.41
N LEU A 314 32.18 -9.85 23.70
CA LEU A 314 33.04 -8.68 23.52
C LEU A 314 33.46 -8.46 22.06
N ASN A 315 33.25 -9.45 21.20
CA ASN A 315 33.59 -9.43 19.78
C ASN A 315 32.35 -9.43 18.86
N ASN A 316 31.13 -9.45 19.43
CA ASN A 316 29.85 -9.57 18.74
C ASN A 316 29.82 -10.75 17.75
N ASP A 317 30.36 -11.90 18.15
CA ASP A 317 30.26 -13.14 17.37
C ASP A 317 29.00 -13.96 17.73
N HIS A 318 28.18 -13.42 18.63
CA HIS A 318 26.97 -14.03 19.18
C HIS A 318 27.23 -15.32 19.96
N GLU A 319 28.45 -15.54 20.46
CA GLU A 319 28.83 -16.66 21.31
C GLU A 319 29.74 -16.22 22.47
N VAL A 320 29.23 -16.23 23.70
CA VAL A 320 30.06 -15.94 24.88
C VAL A 320 31.01 -17.10 25.16
N ASN A 321 32.29 -16.94 24.85
CA ASN A 321 33.27 -18.01 24.86
C ASN A 321 34.69 -17.55 25.29
N ILE A 322 35.69 -18.38 24.98
CA ILE A 322 37.09 -18.11 25.36
C ILE A 322 37.68 -16.89 24.66
N LEU A 323 37.21 -16.55 23.47
CA LEU A 323 37.68 -15.40 22.70
C LEU A 323 37.36 -14.10 23.44
N ASP A 324 36.19 -13.99 24.07
CA ASP A 324 35.81 -12.83 24.90
C ASP A 324 36.70 -12.72 26.13
N MET A 325 36.95 -13.84 26.81
CA MET A 325 37.82 -13.87 27.98
C MET A 325 39.27 -13.50 27.61
N VAL A 326 39.74 -13.87 26.42
CA VAL A 326 41.06 -13.45 25.91
C VAL A 326 41.11 -11.94 25.72
N ILE A 327 40.04 -11.31 25.21
CA ILE A 327 39.96 -9.85 25.09
C ILE A 327 40.21 -9.19 26.45
N ILE A 328 39.48 -9.60 27.49
CA ILE A 328 39.68 -9.09 28.86
C ILE A 328 41.14 -9.25 29.31
N GLY A 329 41.70 -10.44 29.14
CA GLY A 329 43.09 -10.73 29.54
C GLY A 329 44.12 -9.84 28.85
N THR A 330 43.92 -9.52 27.57
CA THR A 330 44.83 -8.65 26.80
C THR A 330 44.67 -7.15 27.10
N ARG A 331 43.56 -6.77 27.73
CA ARG A 331 43.21 -5.37 28.05
C ARG A 331 43.20 -5.12 29.56
N TRP A 332 43.72 -6.05 30.36
CA TRP A 332 43.68 -5.99 31.81
C TRP A 332 44.25 -4.69 32.40
N LYS A 333 43.47 -4.01 33.24
CA LYS A 333 43.73 -2.68 33.83
C LYS A 333 43.74 -1.52 32.84
N ASP A 334 43.31 -1.71 31.61
CA ASP A 334 43.08 -0.57 30.72
C ASP A 334 41.91 0.26 31.23
N THR A 335 41.99 1.57 30.98
CA THR A 335 41.02 2.56 31.43
C THR A 335 40.50 3.38 30.26
N ALA A 336 39.29 3.92 30.40
CA ALA A 336 38.63 4.72 29.36
C ALA A 336 39.12 6.18 29.29
N TRP A 337 39.92 6.64 30.26
CA TRP A 337 40.46 8.00 30.40
C TRP A 337 41.97 8.10 30.14
#